data_AF-A0AAZ1XEC3-F1
#
_entry.id   AF-A0AAZ1XEC3-F1
#
_cell.length_a   1.000
_cell.length_b   1.000
_cell.length_c   1.000
_cell.angle_alpha   90.00
_cell.angle_beta   90.00
_cell.angle_gamma   90.00
#
_symmetry.space_group_name_H-M   'P 1'
#
loop_
_entity.id
_entity.type
_entity.pdbx_description
1 polymer ?
#
loop_
_entity_poly.entity_id
_entity_poly.type
_entity_poly.pdbx_seq_one_letter_code
_entity_poly.pdbx_strand_id
1 'polypeptide(L)'
;NKDLSSSLIYLTYLKFLIKSPQELQEFLAWQQDLVSDAKNLAQARPTVFRWAGAAKDVFVSGSFNNWSTKIPLNKSRNNFVAIVDLPEGEHQYKFCVDGQWILDPAGAVVTSKTGTVNNVIQVKRTDFEVFDALRIDSQESADISDLSSSPPGPYLQDAYVTKPDDKLKHPPFLPPHLLQVLLNKDTGISCDPTLLPEPNHVMLNHLYALSIKDGVMVLSATHRYKKKYVTTLLYKPI
;
A
#
# COMPACT_ATOMS: atom_id res chain seq x y z
N ASN A 1 9.28 -17.14 29.77
CA ASN A 1 10.15 -18.34 29.68
C ASN A 1 9.63 -19.46 28.78
N LYS A 2 8.39 -19.39 28.24
CA LYS A 2 7.88 -20.37 27.26
C LYS A 2 7.98 -19.90 25.79
N ASP A 3 8.01 -18.59 25.52
CA ASP A 3 8.02 -18.08 24.14
C ASP A 3 9.37 -18.19 23.42
N LEU A 4 10.49 -18.08 24.15
CA LEU A 4 11.84 -18.22 23.59
C LEU A 4 12.13 -19.65 23.11
N SER A 5 11.50 -20.65 23.74
CA SER A 5 11.67 -22.07 23.39
C SER A 5 10.96 -22.42 22.08
N SER A 6 9.76 -21.88 21.84
CA SER A 6 9.02 -22.11 20.60
C SER A 6 9.67 -21.44 19.38
N SER A 7 10.27 -20.26 19.56
CA SER A 7 11.01 -19.56 18.50
C SER A 7 12.27 -20.31 18.06
N LEU A 8 13.06 -20.83 19.01
CA LEU A 8 14.28 -21.60 18.68
C LEU A 8 13.97 -22.90 17.92
N ILE A 9 12.86 -23.57 18.26
CA ILE A 9 12.45 -24.82 17.60
C ILE A 9 12.04 -24.55 16.14
N TYR A 10 11.31 -23.47 15.88
CA TYR A 10 10.88 -23.10 14.53
C TYR A 10 12.07 -22.69 13.63
N LEU A 11 13.03 -21.94 14.18
CA LEU A 11 14.27 -21.56 13.50
C LEU A 11 15.18 -22.76 13.20
N THR A 12 15.19 -23.78 14.08
CA THR A 12 15.98 -25.01 13.86
C THR A 12 15.36 -25.87 12.76
N TYR A 13 14.03 -25.93 12.70
CA TYR A 13 13.29 -26.69 11.68
C TYR A 13 13.46 -26.09 10.27
N LEU A 14 13.46 -24.75 10.16
CA LEU A 14 13.70 -24.05 8.88
C LEU A 14 15.12 -24.28 8.35
N LYS A 15 16.14 -24.30 9.21
CA LYS A 15 17.52 -24.64 8.80
C LYS A 15 17.65 -26.06 8.22
N PHE A 16 16.81 -26.99 8.65
CA PHE A 16 16.85 -28.39 8.20
C PHE A 16 16.09 -28.62 6.87
N LEU A 17 15.23 -27.68 6.45
CA LEU A 17 14.38 -27.79 5.26
C LEU A 17 14.97 -27.11 4.00
N ILE A 18 16.07 -26.37 4.14
CA ILE A 18 16.73 -25.67 3.04
C ILE A 18 17.52 -26.68 2.20
N LYS A 19 17.16 -26.83 0.92
CA LYS A 19 17.69 -27.88 0.03
C LYS A 19 18.76 -27.39 -0.95
N SER A 20 19.16 -26.12 -0.89
CA SER A 20 20.22 -25.58 -1.76
C SER A 20 21.17 -24.61 -1.03
N PRO A 21 22.45 -24.53 -1.44
CA PRO A 21 23.41 -23.58 -0.88
C PRO A 21 23.01 -22.10 -1.07
N GLN A 22 22.28 -21.78 -2.14
CA GLN A 22 21.79 -20.42 -2.43
C GLN A 22 20.69 -19.98 -1.46
N GLU A 23 19.69 -20.83 -1.21
CA GLU A 23 18.63 -20.55 -0.23
C GLU A 23 19.20 -20.42 1.20
N LEU A 24 20.28 -21.15 1.50
CA LEU A 24 20.96 -21.07 2.80
C LEU A 24 21.72 -19.75 2.95
N GLN A 25 22.29 -19.25 1.85
CA GLN A 25 22.97 -17.96 1.81
C GLN A 25 21.98 -16.79 1.91
N GLU A 26 20.81 -16.88 1.26
CA GLU A 26 19.70 -15.93 1.42
C GLU A 26 19.14 -15.93 2.85
N PHE A 27 18.95 -17.11 3.45
CA PHE A 27 18.49 -17.23 4.83
C PHE A 27 19.49 -16.66 5.85
N LEU A 28 20.80 -16.89 5.65
CA LEU A 28 21.85 -16.33 6.51
C LEU A 28 21.94 -14.81 6.35
N ALA A 29 21.79 -14.29 5.13
CA ALA A 29 21.71 -12.85 4.89
C ALA A 29 20.52 -12.23 5.64
N TRP A 30 19.35 -12.85 5.56
CA TRP A 30 18.15 -12.41 6.30
C TRP A 30 18.33 -12.45 7.83
N GLN A 31 19.01 -13.47 8.37
CA GLN A 31 19.36 -13.50 9.79
C GLN A 31 20.29 -12.35 10.21
N GLN A 32 21.21 -11.96 9.32
CA GLN A 32 22.15 -10.90 9.57
C GLN A 32 21.46 -9.52 9.56
N ASP A 33 20.46 -9.33 8.69
CA ASP A 33 19.60 -8.15 8.63
C ASP A 33 18.73 -7.99 9.89
N LEU A 34 18.16 -9.08 10.41
CA LEU A 34 17.40 -9.04 11.67
C LEU A 34 18.26 -8.68 12.90
N VAL A 35 19.53 -9.11 12.89
CA VAL A 35 20.46 -8.86 14.00
C VAL A 35 21.09 -7.46 13.90
N SER A 36 21.24 -6.89 12.70
CA SER A 36 21.62 -5.48 12.51
C SER A 36 20.49 -4.53 12.94
N ASP A 37 19.23 -4.87 12.67
CA ASP A 37 18.07 -4.08 13.11
C ASP A 37 17.94 -4.01 14.65
N ALA A 38 18.25 -5.10 15.35
CA ALA A 38 18.22 -5.14 16.81
C ALA A 38 19.30 -4.27 17.48
N LYS A 39 20.36 -3.88 16.76
CA LYS A 39 21.43 -3.01 17.27
C LYS A 39 21.16 -1.51 17.07
N ASN A 40 20.11 -1.12 16.34
CA ASN A 40 19.84 0.26 15.93
C ASN A 40 18.73 0.98 16.71
N LEU A 41 18.49 0.59 17.97
CA LEU A 41 17.56 1.29 18.88
C LEU A 41 17.89 2.78 19.09
N ALA A 42 19.13 3.20 18.85
CA ALA A 42 19.61 4.57 19.04
C ALA A 42 19.98 5.30 17.74
N GLN A 43 19.71 4.71 16.57
CA GLN A 43 20.06 5.37 15.32
C GLN A 43 19.14 6.56 15.09
N ALA A 44 19.74 7.76 14.95
CA ALA A 44 19.02 8.96 14.59
C ALA A 44 18.53 8.83 13.14
N ARG A 45 17.31 9.30 12.88
CA ARG A 45 16.58 9.07 11.63
C ARG A 45 16.15 10.41 11.02
N PRO A 46 16.27 10.56 9.69
CA PRO A 46 16.04 11.84 9.02
C PRO A 46 14.59 12.26 9.14
N THR A 47 14.34 13.35 9.86
CA THR A 47 13.01 13.90 10.11
C THR A 47 12.87 15.25 9.44
N VAL A 48 11.79 15.44 8.68
CA VAL A 48 11.57 16.66 7.88
C VAL A 48 10.82 17.70 8.70
N PHE A 49 11.42 18.87 8.88
CA PHE A 49 10.76 20.07 9.38
C PHE A 49 10.43 20.98 8.22
N ARG A 50 9.14 21.29 8.04
CA ARG A 50 8.65 22.14 6.95
C ARG A 50 7.83 23.28 7.51
N TRP A 51 8.17 24.50 7.11
CA TRP A 51 7.35 25.67 7.31
C TRP A 51 6.73 26.11 5.99
N ALA A 52 5.39 26.16 5.95
CA ALA A 52 4.64 26.65 4.81
C ALA A 52 4.22 28.11 5.06
N GLY A 53 4.63 29.02 4.17
CA GLY A 53 4.29 30.43 4.30
C GLY A 53 5.38 31.37 3.81
N ALA A 54 5.00 32.65 3.64
CA ALA A 54 5.94 33.71 3.31
C ALA A 54 6.72 34.11 4.55
N ALA A 55 8.05 34.04 4.46
CA ALA A 55 8.99 34.51 5.48
C ALA A 55 10.30 34.95 4.80
N LYS A 56 11.11 35.73 5.51
CA LYS A 56 12.48 36.05 5.08
C LYS A 56 13.43 34.95 5.55
N ASP A 57 13.49 34.73 6.86
CA ASP A 57 14.39 33.79 7.52
C ASP A 57 13.61 32.88 8.48
N VAL A 58 13.79 31.57 8.37
CA VAL A 58 13.12 30.58 9.22
C VAL A 58 14.15 29.65 9.83
N PHE A 59 14.04 29.44 11.14
CA PHE A 59 14.85 28.51 11.90
C PHE A 59 13.99 27.55 12.72
N VAL A 60 14.53 26.38 13.06
CA VAL A 60 13.93 25.44 14.01
C VAL A 60 14.88 25.19 15.18
N SER A 61 14.31 25.07 16.38
CA SER A 61 15.00 24.62 17.59
C SER A 61 14.08 23.68 18.35
N GLY A 62 14.66 22.76 19.14
CA GLY A 62 13.87 21.79 19.88
C GLY A 62 14.63 21.05 20.96
N SER A 63 13.99 20.03 21.53
CA SER A 63 14.59 19.17 22.56
C SER A 63 15.86 18.47 22.08
N PHE A 64 15.91 18.09 20.80
CA PHE A 64 17.04 17.39 20.17
C PHE A 64 18.34 18.20 20.12
N ASN A 65 18.28 19.53 20.23
CA ASN A 65 19.46 20.38 20.36
C ASN A 65 19.46 21.21 21.65
N ASN A 66 18.73 20.74 22.68
CA ASN A 66 18.58 21.40 23.97
C ASN A 66 18.16 22.88 23.87
N TRP A 67 17.40 23.24 22.82
CA TRP A 67 17.00 24.63 22.54
C TRP A 67 18.16 25.62 22.42
N SER A 68 19.39 25.12 22.23
CA SER A 68 20.62 25.92 22.31
C SER A 68 20.97 26.62 20.99
N THR A 69 20.68 25.98 19.86
CA THR A 69 21.03 26.48 18.53
C THR A 69 19.78 26.62 17.65
N LYS A 70 19.82 27.58 16.72
CA LYS A 70 18.79 27.77 15.69
C LYS A 70 19.27 27.14 14.40
N ILE A 71 18.62 26.05 13.98
CA ILE A 71 18.95 25.36 12.72
C ILE A 71 18.25 26.10 11.58
N PRO A 72 18.98 26.66 10.60
CA PRO A 72 18.37 27.38 9.48
C PRO A 72 17.63 26.43 8.55
N LEU A 73 16.45 26.84 8.07
CA LEU A 73 15.71 26.13 7.03
C LEU A 73 16.08 26.67 5.66
N ASN A 74 16.22 25.76 4.69
CA ASN A 74 16.48 26.12 3.31
C ASN A 74 15.19 26.60 2.63
N LYS A 75 15.24 27.81 2.07
CA LYS A 75 14.11 28.41 1.34
C LYS A 75 13.97 27.78 -0.05
N SER A 76 12.78 27.27 -0.33
CA SER A 76 12.30 26.90 -1.67
C SER A 76 11.30 27.95 -2.18
N ARG A 77 10.51 27.66 -3.22
CA ARG A 77 9.56 28.63 -3.82
C ARG A 77 8.52 29.11 -2.80
N ASN A 78 7.84 28.17 -2.14
CA ASN A 78 6.74 28.47 -1.20
C ASN A 78 6.95 27.89 0.21
N ASN A 79 8.04 27.15 0.42
CA ASN A 79 8.28 26.40 1.65
C ASN A 79 9.71 26.61 2.14
N PHE A 80 9.89 26.50 3.45
CA PHE A 80 11.18 26.38 4.11
C PHE A 80 11.32 24.95 4.64
N VAL A 81 12.46 24.30 4.43
CA VAL A 81 12.67 22.90 4.81
C VAL A 81 14.04 22.69 5.46
N ALA A 82 14.08 21.88 6.52
CA ALA A 82 15.29 21.28 7.08
C ALA A 82 15.06 19.79 7.33
N ILE A 83 16.10 18.98 7.18
CA ILE A 83 16.12 17.58 7.56
C ILE A 83 17.04 17.46 8.76
N VAL A 84 16.53 16.93 9.87
CA VAL A 84 17.28 16.77 11.12
C VAL A 84 17.16 15.31 11.54
N ASP A 85 18.31 14.67 11.81
CA ASP A 85 18.32 13.29 12.29
C ASP A 85 17.91 13.26 13.77
N LEU A 86 16.80 12.59 14.07
CA LEU A 86 16.24 12.47 15.42
C LEU A 86 16.19 11.00 15.86
N PRO A 87 16.56 10.68 17.11
CA PRO A 87 16.33 9.34 17.64
C PRO A 87 14.83 9.07 17.76
N GLU A 88 14.45 7.79 17.84
CA GLU A 88 13.07 7.39 18.10
C GLU A 88 12.56 8.01 19.41
N GLY A 89 11.35 8.54 19.39
CA GLY A 89 10.71 9.15 20.56
C GLY A 89 9.96 10.43 20.26
N GLU A 90 9.53 11.07 21.34
CA GLU A 90 8.83 12.36 21.32
C GLU A 90 9.86 13.50 21.32
N HIS A 91 9.72 14.42 20.36
CA HIS A 91 10.57 15.61 20.27
C HIS A 91 9.73 16.88 20.23
N GLN A 92 10.05 17.83 21.10
CA GLN A 92 9.42 19.14 21.10
C GLN A 92 10.22 20.11 20.24
N TYR A 93 9.55 20.97 19.49
CA TYR A 93 10.20 21.95 18.64
C TYR A 93 9.38 23.24 18.52
N LYS A 94 10.02 24.29 18.01
CA LYS A 94 9.38 25.56 17.67
C LYS A 94 10.10 26.23 16.51
N PHE A 95 9.34 26.94 15.68
CA PHE A 95 9.92 27.73 14.59
C PHE A 95 10.23 29.15 15.07
N CYS A 96 11.36 29.69 14.64
CA CYS A 96 11.69 31.10 14.74
C CYS A 96 11.61 31.71 13.35
N VAL A 97 10.52 32.42 13.06
CA VAL A 97 10.20 33.03 11.75
C VAL A 97 10.40 34.53 11.89
N ASP A 98 11.30 35.11 11.10
CA ASP A 98 11.60 36.55 11.11
C ASP A 98 11.87 37.12 12.52
N GLY A 99 12.52 36.30 13.37
CA GLY A 99 12.86 36.63 14.75
C GLY A 99 11.79 36.33 15.80
N GLN A 100 10.58 35.93 15.39
CA GLN A 100 9.46 35.61 16.28
C GLN A 100 9.30 34.09 16.45
N TRP A 101 8.99 33.64 17.67
CA TRP A 101 8.74 32.23 17.95
C TRP A 101 7.30 31.85 17.65
N ILE A 102 7.09 31.05 16.61
CA ILE A 102 5.78 30.66 16.09
C ILE A 102 5.65 29.14 16.13
N LEU A 103 4.41 28.66 16.37
CA LEU A 103 4.06 27.25 16.27
C LEU A 103 3.68 26.90 14.83
N ASP A 104 3.98 25.68 14.40
CA ASP A 104 3.39 25.11 13.18
C ASP A 104 1.86 25.02 13.34
N PRO A 105 1.07 25.70 12.49
CA PRO A 105 -0.39 25.61 12.54
C PRO A 105 -0.93 24.21 12.20
N ALA A 106 -0.18 23.41 11.43
CA ALA A 106 -0.57 22.05 11.04
C ALA A 106 -0.01 20.98 11.98
N GLY A 107 0.97 21.33 12.81
CA GLY A 107 1.65 20.41 13.71
C GLY A 107 0.90 20.20 15.03
N ALA A 108 1.04 19.01 15.62
CA ALA A 108 0.58 18.76 16.97
C ALA A 108 1.31 19.65 17.99
N VAL A 109 0.64 20.00 19.08
CA VAL A 109 1.17 20.86 20.14
C VAL A 109 1.11 20.19 21.50
N VAL A 110 2.07 20.49 22.36
CA VAL A 110 2.12 20.06 23.75
C VAL A 110 2.42 21.25 24.65
N THR A 111 1.79 21.29 25.82
CA THR A 111 2.04 22.31 26.84
C THR A 111 2.99 21.75 27.89
N SER A 112 4.17 22.36 28.02
CA SER A 112 5.14 21.98 29.04
C SER A 112 4.65 22.32 30.45
N LYS A 113 5.22 21.66 31.48
CA LYS A 113 4.91 21.90 32.89
C LYS A 113 5.11 23.35 33.33
N THR A 114 5.95 24.10 32.61
CA THR A 114 6.24 25.52 32.84
C THR A 114 5.24 26.46 32.15
N GLY A 115 4.22 25.94 31.47
CA GLY A 115 3.20 26.71 30.73
C GLY A 115 3.61 27.07 29.29
N THR A 116 4.81 26.71 28.85
CA THR A 116 5.27 26.98 27.48
C THR A 116 4.62 26.01 26.49
N VAL A 117 4.01 26.54 25.43
CA VAL A 117 3.46 25.74 24.33
C VAL A 117 4.48 25.60 23.21
N ASN A 118 4.74 24.35 22.82
CA ASN A 118 5.66 23.93 21.75
C ASN A 118 4.95 22.95 20.81
N ASN A 119 5.44 22.81 19.58
CA ASN A 119 5.01 21.71 18.73
C ASN A 119 5.68 20.41 19.18
N VAL A 120 5.05 19.28 18.85
CA VAL A 120 5.56 17.94 19.16
C VAL A 120 5.54 17.07 17.90
N ILE A 121 6.59 16.28 17.70
CA ILE A 121 6.68 15.26 16.67
C ILE A 121 7.06 13.93 17.31
N GLN A 122 6.36 12.87 16.90
CA GLN A 122 6.66 11.50 17.33
C GLN A 122 7.41 10.80 16.20
N VAL A 123 8.67 10.43 16.46
CA VAL A 123 9.48 9.65 15.52
C VAL A 123 9.36 8.19 15.93
N LYS A 124 8.71 7.36 15.11
CA LYS A 124 8.55 5.92 15.36
C LYS A 124 9.43 5.12 14.42
N ARG A 125 9.65 3.85 14.75
CA ARG A 125 10.38 2.96 13.84
C ARG A 125 9.70 2.78 12.49
N THR A 126 8.38 2.67 12.55
CA THR A 126 7.49 2.37 11.44
C THR A 126 7.46 3.46 10.39
N ASP A 127 7.83 4.69 10.73
CA ASP A 127 7.78 5.84 9.81
C ASP A 127 8.87 5.76 8.72
N PHE A 128 9.82 4.82 8.85
CA PHE A 128 10.95 4.64 7.93
C PHE A 128 10.84 3.35 7.12
N GLU A 129 10.08 2.38 7.60
CA GLU A 129 9.75 1.17 6.86
C GLU A 129 8.53 1.46 6.00
N VAL A 130 8.71 1.60 4.69
CA VAL A 130 7.66 2.09 3.76
C VAL A 130 6.36 1.29 3.90
N PHE A 131 6.45 -0.04 4.03
CA PHE A 131 5.27 -0.88 4.18
C PHE A 131 4.57 -0.69 5.52
N ASP A 132 5.32 -0.45 6.60
CA ASP A 132 4.74 -0.19 7.92
C ASP A 132 4.13 1.21 8.00
N ALA A 133 4.78 2.21 7.44
CA ALA A 133 4.24 3.57 7.31
C ALA A 133 2.92 3.54 6.54
N LEU A 134 2.90 2.93 5.35
CA LEU A 134 1.68 2.79 4.55
C LEU A 134 0.59 2.03 5.30
N ARG A 135 0.93 0.94 6.00
CA ARG A 135 -0.03 0.17 6.79
C ARG A 135 -0.66 1.02 7.91
N ILE A 136 0.12 1.84 8.61
CA ILE A 136 -0.38 2.70 9.68
C ILE A 136 -1.29 3.79 9.11
N ASP A 137 -0.86 4.48 8.05
CA ASP A 137 -1.65 5.53 7.39
C ASP A 137 -2.97 4.98 6.81
N SER A 138 -2.93 3.73 6.34
CA SER A 138 -4.10 3.00 5.85
C SER A 138 -5.12 2.71 6.97
N GLN A 139 -4.68 2.57 8.23
CA GLN A 139 -5.61 2.33 9.34
C GLN A 139 -6.28 3.62 9.84
N GLU A 140 -5.61 4.76 9.73
CA GLU A 140 -6.16 6.06 10.15
C GLU A 140 -7.22 6.57 9.17
N SER A 141 -7.10 6.21 7.90
CA SER A 141 -8.20 6.28 6.94
C SER A 141 -9.14 5.09 7.20
N ALA A 142 -10.10 5.26 8.12
CA ALA A 142 -11.03 4.23 8.61
C ALA A 142 -12.00 3.63 7.56
N ASP A 143 -11.65 3.59 6.28
CA ASP A 143 -12.48 3.14 5.16
C ASP A 143 -11.87 1.93 4.41
N ILE A 144 -10.84 1.28 4.96
CA ILE A 144 -10.11 0.18 4.29
C ILE A 144 -10.60 -1.21 4.68
N SER A 145 -11.31 -1.36 5.81
CA SER A 145 -11.98 -2.62 6.15
C SER A 145 -12.93 -3.08 5.04
N ASP A 146 -13.47 -2.13 4.28
CA ASP A 146 -14.39 -2.35 3.18
C ASP A 146 -13.69 -2.64 1.84
N LEU A 147 -12.39 -2.38 1.73
CA LEU A 147 -11.63 -2.57 0.48
C LEU A 147 -10.98 -3.96 0.37
N SER A 148 -10.76 -4.64 1.49
CA SER A 148 -10.11 -5.96 1.48
C SER A 148 -11.03 -7.08 0.96
N SER A 149 -12.34 -6.86 0.95
CA SER A 149 -13.32 -7.77 0.35
C SER A 149 -14.11 -7.02 -0.70
N SER A 150 -14.08 -7.48 -1.95
CA SER A 150 -15.07 -7.09 -2.94
C SER A 150 -16.07 -8.24 -3.07
N PRO A 151 -17.35 -8.06 -2.69
CA PRO A 151 -17.96 -6.82 -2.19
C PRO A 151 -17.60 -6.51 -0.71
N PRO A 152 -17.67 -5.22 -0.29
CA PRO A 152 -17.54 -4.84 1.11
C PRO A 152 -18.61 -5.52 1.97
N GLY A 153 -18.21 -6.09 3.12
CA GLY A 153 -19.11 -6.77 4.04
C GLY A 153 -19.38 -8.25 3.71
N PRO A 154 -20.19 -8.93 4.55
CA PRO A 154 -20.52 -10.34 4.35
C PRO A 154 -21.41 -10.54 3.13
N TYR A 155 -21.30 -11.71 2.49
CA TYR A 155 -22.28 -12.14 1.49
C TYR A 155 -23.65 -12.33 2.14
N LEU A 156 -24.64 -11.57 1.68
CA LEU A 156 -26.03 -11.66 2.13
C LEU A 156 -26.88 -12.35 1.07
N GLN A 157 -27.94 -13.04 1.50
CA GLN A 157 -28.93 -13.65 0.62
C GLN A 157 -30.13 -12.73 0.37
N ASP A 158 -30.32 -11.74 1.23
CA ASP A 158 -31.41 -10.77 1.09
C ASP A 158 -31.21 -9.89 -0.14
N ALA A 159 -32.32 -9.62 -0.84
CA ALA A 159 -32.29 -8.72 -1.99
C ALA A 159 -31.89 -7.31 -1.55
N TYR A 160 -31.06 -6.66 -2.37
CA TYR A 160 -30.68 -5.27 -2.12
C TYR A 160 -31.90 -4.34 -2.26
N VAL A 161 -32.10 -3.49 -1.25
CA VAL A 161 -33.14 -2.46 -1.25
C VAL A 161 -32.51 -1.11 -1.59
N THR A 162 -32.93 -0.51 -2.69
CA THR A 162 -32.44 0.81 -3.14
C THR A 162 -32.70 1.87 -2.07
N LYS A 163 -31.64 2.55 -1.66
CA LYS A 163 -31.69 3.66 -0.70
C LYS A 163 -31.78 5.00 -1.46
N PRO A 164 -32.39 6.04 -0.87
CA PRO A 164 -32.46 7.36 -1.50
C PRO A 164 -31.08 8.00 -1.73
N ASP A 165 -30.05 7.58 -0.99
CA ASP A 165 -28.65 8.03 -1.17
C ASP A 165 -27.89 7.27 -2.27
N ASP A 166 -28.49 6.26 -2.91
CA ASP A 166 -27.86 5.53 -4.00
C ASP A 166 -27.75 6.42 -5.24
N LYS A 167 -26.58 7.03 -5.43
CA LYS A 167 -26.28 7.93 -6.56
C LYS A 167 -26.15 7.23 -7.92
N LEU A 168 -26.77 6.07 -8.11
CA LEU A 168 -26.74 5.37 -9.40
C LEU A 168 -27.79 5.96 -10.35
N LYS A 169 -27.36 6.92 -11.18
CA LYS A 169 -28.24 7.58 -12.16
C LYS A 169 -28.73 6.63 -13.27
N HIS A 170 -27.90 5.66 -13.65
CA HIS A 170 -28.18 4.62 -14.64
C HIS A 170 -27.09 3.53 -14.54
N PRO A 171 -27.32 2.30 -15.04
CA PRO A 171 -26.26 1.31 -15.18
C PRO A 171 -25.11 1.85 -16.05
N PRO A 172 -23.87 1.38 -15.83
CA PRO A 172 -22.74 1.77 -16.66
C PRO A 172 -22.95 1.28 -18.10
N PHE A 173 -22.41 2.04 -19.07
CA PHE A 173 -22.41 1.61 -20.45
C PHE A 173 -21.53 0.37 -20.65
N LEU A 174 -21.96 -0.55 -21.51
CA LEU A 174 -21.20 -1.74 -21.86
C LEU A 174 -19.88 -1.34 -22.53
N PRO A 175 -18.71 -1.72 -21.98
CA PRO A 175 -17.43 -1.45 -22.62
C PRO A 175 -17.35 -2.12 -24.00
N PRO A 176 -17.00 -1.40 -25.08
CA PRO A 176 -17.01 -1.95 -26.45
C PRO A 176 -16.01 -3.10 -26.65
N HIS A 177 -14.99 -3.20 -25.79
CA HIS A 177 -14.03 -4.31 -25.79
C HIS A 177 -14.69 -5.68 -25.61
N LEU A 178 -15.80 -5.77 -24.86
CA LEU A 178 -16.53 -7.02 -24.62
C LEU A 178 -17.34 -7.48 -25.84
N LEU A 179 -17.50 -6.61 -26.84
CA LEU A 179 -18.16 -6.95 -28.11
C LEU A 179 -17.19 -7.63 -29.09
N GLN A 180 -15.88 -7.57 -28.83
CA GLN A 180 -14.85 -8.16 -29.70
C GLN A 180 -14.65 -9.64 -29.40
N VAL A 181 -15.65 -10.47 -29.68
CA VAL A 181 -15.65 -11.92 -29.38
C VAL A 181 -14.48 -12.61 -30.06
N LEU A 182 -13.60 -13.23 -29.25
CA LEU A 182 -12.38 -13.88 -29.72
C LEU A 182 -12.65 -15.01 -30.73
N LEU A 183 -13.67 -15.82 -30.46
CA LEU A 183 -14.05 -16.97 -31.29
C LEU A 183 -14.76 -16.59 -32.60
N ASN A 184 -15.15 -15.33 -32.77
CA ASN A 184 -15.74 -14.84 -34.03
C ASN A 184 -14.69 -14.25 -34.98
N LYS A 185 -13.40 -14.26 -34.59
CA LYS A 185 -12.31 -13.78 -35.44
C LYS A 185 -11.80 -14.92 -36.31
N ASP A 186 -11.68 -14.66 -37.61
CA ASP A 186 -11.05 -15.58 -38.53
C ASP A 186 -9.55 -15.69 -38.22
N THR A 187 -9.05 -16.92 -38.14
CA THR A 187 -7.62 -17.22 -38.09
C THR A 187 -7.11 -17.50 -39.50
N GLY A 188 -5.84 -17.17 -39.77
CA GLY A 188 -5.26 -17.38 -41.08
C GLY A 188 -5.25 -18.87 -41.45
N ILE A 189 -5.57 -19.20 -42.70
CA ILE A 189 -5.73 -20.60 -43.18
C ILE A 189 -4.44 -21.44 -42.98
N SER A 190 -3.29 -20.80 -42.80
CA SER A 190 -1.98 -21.44 -42.63
C SER A 190 -1.61 -21.81 -41.19
N CYS A 191 -2.39 -21.42 -40.16
CA CYS A 191 -2.07 -21.74 -38.77
C CYS A 191 -2.87 -22.93 -38.23
N ASP A 192 -2.40 -23.52 -37.13
CA ASP A 192 -3.09 -24.60 -36.41
C ASP A 192 -4.49 -24.11 -35.95
N PRO A 193 -5.58 -24.86 -36.25
CA PRO A 193 -6.95 -24.45 -35.95
C PRO A 193 -7.25 -24.32 -34.45
N THR A 194 -6.39 -24.85 -33.58
CA THR A 194 -6.51 -24.71 -32.12
C THR A 194 -5.92 -23.41 -31.58
N LEU A 195 -5.17 -22.68 -32.41
CA LEU A 195 -4.54 -21.42 -32.02
C LEU A 195 -5.49 -20.25 -32.21
N LEU A 196 -5.59 -19.43 -31.16
CA LEU A 196 -6.34 -18.18 -31.16
C LEU A 196 -5.38 -17.00 -31.06
N PRO A 197 -5.75 -15.81 -31.57
CA PRO A 197 -4.96 -14.60 -31.36
C PRO A 197 -4.91 -14.22 -29.88
N GLU A 198 -3.95 -13.38 -29.50
CA GLU A 198 -3.82 -12.92 -28.12
C GLU A 198 -5.07 -12.11 -27.70
N PRO A 199 -5.75 -12.49 -26.60
CA PRO A 199 -6.92 -11.77 -26.11
C PRO A 199 -6.53 -10.47 -25.40
N ASN A 200 -7.42 -9.50 -25.39
CA ASN A 200 -7.30 -8.33 -24.52
C ASN A 200 -7.55 -8.76 -23.06
N HIS A 201 -6.73 -8.31 -22.10
CA HIS A 201 -6.88 -8.67 -20.68
C HIS A 201 -8.26 -8.35 -20.11
N VAL A 202 -8.96 -7.34 -20.64
CA VAL A 202 -10.29 -6.92 -20.18
C VAL A 202 -11.39 -7.93 -20.52
N MET A 203 -11.22 -8.76 -21.57
CA MET A 203 -12.25 -9.75 -21.94
C MET A 203 -12.12 -11.08 -21.17
N LEU A 204 -11.03 -11.25 -20.41
CA LEU A 204 -10.79 -12.47 -19.65
C LEU A 204 -11.82 -12.62 -18.53
N ASN A 205 -12.19 -13.85 -18.21
CA ASN A 205 -13.21 -14.20 -17.21
C ASN A 205 -14.64 -13.72 -17.54
N HIS A 206 -14.88 -13.15 -18.73
CA HIS A 206 -16.23 -12.87 -19.23
C HIS A 206 -16.82 -14.10 -19.93
N LEU A 207 -18.10 -14.37 -19.66
CA LEU A 207 -18.84 -15.46 -20.28
C LEU A 207 -19.39 -15.04 -21.65
N TYR A 208 -19.10 -15.84 -22.67
CA TYR A 208 -19.70 -15.75 -24.00
C TYR A 208 -20.55 -16.99 -24.24
N ALA A 209 -21.75 -16.81 -24.78
CA ALA A 209 -22.67 -17.90 -25.06
C ALA A 209 -23.18 -17.81 -26.49
N LEU A 210 -23.36 -18.97 -27.14
CA LEU A 210 -24.15 -19.04 -28.37
C LEU A 210 -25.63 -19.18 -28.01
N SER A 211 -26.51 -18.75 -28.93
CA SER A 211 -27.93 -19.06 -28.83
C SER A 211 -28.12 -20.58 -28.79
N ILE A 212 -28.93 -21.06 -27.84
CA ILE A 212 -29.25 -22.47 -27.66
C ILE A 212 -29.89 -23.01 -28.94
N LYS A 213 -29.40 -24.16 -29.40
CA LYS A 213 -29.94 -24.90 -30.56
C LYS A 213 -29.95 -26.39 -30.25
N ASP A 214 -30.96 -27.09 -30.74
CA ASP A 214 -31.09 -28.55 -30.63
C ASP A 214 -30.97 -29.10 -29.20
N GLY A 215 -31.50 -28.35 -28.21
CA GLY A 215 -31.46 -28.74 -26.80
C GLY A 215 -30.06 -28.66 -26.14
N VAL A 216 -29.09 -28.03 -26.80
CA VAL A 216 -27.72 -27.89 -26.29
C VAL A 216 -27.37 -26.41 -26.06
N MET A 217 -26.90 -26.12 -24.85
CA MET A 217 -26.28 -24.86 -24.49
C MET A 217 -24.78 -24.91 -24.77
N VAL A 218 -24.24 -23.85 -25.39
CA VAL A 218 -22.80 -23.70 -25.62
C VAL A 218 -22.31 -22.45 -24.91
N LEU A 219 -21.42 -22.65 -23.94
CA LEU A 219 -20.80 -21.61 -23.13
C LEU A 219 -19.30 -21.58 -23.41
N SER A 220 -18.70 -20.39 -23.34
CA SER A 220 -17.25 -20.23 -23.45
C SER A 220 -16.74 -19.10 -22.58
N ALA A 221 -15.49 -19.23 -22.14
CA ALA A 221 -14.77 -18.20 -21.42
C ALA A 221 -13.27 -18.35 -21.64
N THR A 222 -12.56 -17.23 -21.70
CA THR A 222 -11.10 -17.20 -21.81
C THR A 222 -10.48 -16.92 -20.44
N HIS A 223 -9.62 -17.82 -19.98
CA HIS A 223 -8.92 -17.72 -18.71
C HIS A 223 -7.42 -17.61 -18.91
N ARG A 224 -6.74 -16.92 -18.00
CA ARG A 224 -5.28 -16.83 -17.96
C ARG A 224 -4.71 -17.87 -17.00
N TYR A 225 -3.81 -18.71 -17.50
CA TYR A 225 -2.99 -19.61 -16.70
C TYR A 225 -1.51 -19.20 -16.82
N LYS A 226 -0.95 -18.66 -15.73
CA LYS A 226 0.38 -18.01 -15.73
C LYS A 226 0.47 -16.93 -16.82
N LYS A 227 1.30 -17.16 -17.84
CA LYS A 227 1.51 -16.27 -19.00
C LYS A 227 0.81 -16.76 -20.28
N LYS A 228 -0.09 -17.75 -20.17
CA LYS A 228 -0.83 -18.33 -21.30
C LYS A 228 -2.32 -18.08 -21.15
N TYR A 229 -3.04 -18.13 -22.26
CA TYR A 229 -4.49 -17.96 -22.31
C TYR A 229 -5.13 -19.23 -22.86
N VAL A 230 -6.26 -19.63 -22.29
CA VAL A 230 -7.02 -20.81 -22.71
C VAL A 230 -8.49 -20.41 -22.82
N THR A 231 -9.07 -20.64 -24.00
CA THR A 231 -10.51 -20.48 -24.23
C THR A 231 -11.16 -21.84 -24.13
N THR A 232 -11.98 -22.05 -23.10
CA THR A 232 -12.69 -23.30 -22.88
C THR A 232 -14.11 -23.17 -23.42
N LEU A 233 -14.58 -24.18 -24.16
CA LEU A 233 -15.96 -24.31 -24.59
C LEU A 233 -16.62 -25.47 -23.83
N LEU A 234 -17.82 -25.24 -23.31
CA LEU A 234 -18.64 -26.24 -22.63
C LEU A 234 -19.94 -26.42 -23.42
N TYR A 235 -20.19 -27.66 -23.84
CA TYR A 235 -21.45 -28.10 -24.43
C TYR A 235 -22.24 -28.84 -23.36
N LYS A 236 -23.43 -28.35 -23.01
CA LYS A 236 -24.27 -28.92 -21.97
C LYS A 236 -25.72 -29.08 -22.46
N PRO A 237 -26.30 -30.29 -22.44
CA PRO A 237 -27.72 -30.50 -22.69
C PRO A 237 -28.60 -29.76 -21.68
N ILE A 238 -29.77 -29.31 -22.10
CA ILE A 238 -30.77 -28.62 -21.28
C ILE A 238 -31.93 -29.56 -20.96
#